data_AF-A0A1F9DW69-F1
#
_entry.id   AF-A0A1F9DW69-F1
#
_cell.length_a   1.000
_cell.length_b   1.000
_cell.length_c   1.000
_cell.angle_alpha   90.00
_cell.angle_beta   90.00
_cell.angle_gamma   90.00
#
_symmetry.space_group_name_H-M   'P 1'
#
loop_
_entity.id
_entity.type
_entity.pdbx_description
1 polymer ?
#
loop_
_entity_poly.entity_id
_entity_poly.type
_entity_poly.pdbx_seq_one_letter_code
_entity_poly.pdbx_strand_id
1 'polypeptide(L)' 'MAKAKLVLHEKQVEEDESVIEIKIWSVTTGSLHPYGVKYSLVYIREGKECWATTMLMDVITDIIAASLNHTASLISGPF' A
#
# COMPACT_ATOMS: atom_id res chain seq x y z
N MET A 1 17.34 -2.16 -14.84
CA MET A 1 16.46 -2.43 -13.69
C MET A 1 15.26 -1.51 -13.80
N ALA A 2 14.03 -2.02 -13.75
CA ALA A 2 12.83 -1.20 -13.84
C ALA A 2 12.84 -0.17 -12.71
N LYS A 3 12.75 1.12 -13.06
CA LYS A 3 12.86 2.25 -12.12
C LYS A 3 11.57 2.30 -11.30
N ALA A 4 11.60 1.74 -10.09
CA ALA A 4 10.48 1.82 -9.17
C ALA A 4 10.29 3.28 -8.72
N LYS A 5 9.09 3.83 -8.90
CA LYS A 5 8.72 5.18 -8.43
C LYS A 5 7.91 5.03 -7.16
N LEU A 6 8.37 5.57 -6.03
CA LEU A 6 7.58 5.64 -4.81
C LEU A 6 6.35 6.53 -5.08
N VAL A 7 5.15 5.99 -4.89
CA VAL A 7 3.87 6.67 -5.14
C VAL A 7 3.20 7.02 -3.82
N LEU A 8 3.31 6.13 -2.83
CA LEU A 8 2.76 6.34 -1.50
C LEU A 8 3.80 5.94 -0.46
N HIS A 9 3.99 6.78 0.54
CA HIS A 9 4.66 6.44 1.77
C HIS A 9 3.90 7.07 2.92
N GLU A 10 3.20 6.24 3.66
CA GLU A 10 2.45 6.64 4.84
C GLU A 10 3.01 5.92 6.05
N LYS A 11 3.12 6.67 7.15
CA LYS A 11 3.50 6.13 8.44
C LYS A 11 2.54 6.71 9.46
N GLN A 12 1.78 5.82 10.09
CA GLN A 12 0.88 6.14 11.18
C GLN A 12 1.46 5.58 12.47
N VAL A 13 1.38 6.38 13.54
CA VAL A 13 1.69 5.96 14.89
C VAL A 13 0.39 6.04 15.66
N GLU A 14 -0.04 4.90 16.20
CA GLU A 14 -1.25 4.76 16.98
C GLU A 14 -1.04 5.20 18.44
N GLU A 15 -2.14 5.38 19.17
CA GLU A 15 -2.11 5.74 20.60
C GLU A 15 -1.43 4.68 21.47
N ASP A 16 -1.42 3.42 21.04
CA ASP A 16 -0.75 2.30 21.73
C ASP A 16 0.75 2.18 21.37
N GLU A 17 1.32 3.22 20.78
CA GLU A 17 2.69 3.28 20.24
C GLU A 17 2.95 2.26 19.12
N SER A 18 1.91 1.60 18.60
CA SER A 18 2.07 0.77 17.41
C SER A 18 2.30 1.63 16.18
N VAL A 19 3.09 1.12 15.25
CA VAL A 19 3.47 1.81 14.02
C VAL A 19 2.98 1.01 12.84
N ILE A 20 2.20 1.66 11.98
CA ILE A 20 1.80 1.14 10.69
C ILE A 20 2.56 1.94 9.64
N GLU A 21 3.36 1.26 8.81
CA GLU A 21 4.05 1.89 7.69
C GLU A 21 3.68 1.20 6.38
N ILE A 22 3.20 1.99 5.43
CA ILE A 22 2.83 1.55 4.08
C ILE A 22 3.75 2.25 3.09
N LYS A 23 4.36 1.48 2.20
CA LYS A 23 5.10 1.99 1.04
C LYS A 23 4.57 1.33 -0.22
N ILE A 24 4.20 2.13 -1.20
CA ILE A 24 3.73 1.66 -2.51
C ILE A 24 4.61 2.28 -3.58
N TRP A 25 5.11 1.43 -4.47
CA TRP A 25 5.88 1.80 -5.63
C TRP A 25 5.15 1.42 -6.90
N SER A 26 5.11 2.34 -7.86
CA SER A 26 4.80 2.04 -9.24
C SER A 26 6.04 1.43 -9.89
N VAL A 27 5.85 0.29 -10.53
CA VAL A 27 6.87 -0.46 -11.26
C VAL A 27 6.37 -0.74 -12.66
N THR A 28 7.28 -1.00 -13.60
CA THR A 28 6.89 -1.43 -14.94
C THR A 28 6.09 -2.73 -14.84
N THR A 29 4.95 -2.78 -15.52
CA THR A 29 4.11 -3.96 -15.62
C THR A 29 4.91 -5.12 -16.22
N GLY A 30 4.80 -6.30 -15.62
CA GLY A 30 5.46 -7.50 -16.10
C GLY A 30 4.91 -8.74 -15.42
N SER A 31 5.42 -9.92 -15.77
CA SER A 31 4.94 -11.20 -15.22
C SER A 31 4.96 -11.25 -13.69
N LEU A 32 5.95 -10.61 -13.06
CA LEU A 32 6.09 -10.55 -11.60
C LEU A 32 5.18 -9.49 -10.95
N HIS A 33 4.81 -8.44 -11.68
CA HIS A 33 3.99 -7.33 -11.20
C HIS A 33 2.97 -6.96 -12.29
N PRO A 34 1.91 -7.78 -12.48
CA PRO A 34 0.97 -7.62 -13.60
C PRO A 34 0.23 -6.27 -13.56
N TYR A 35 0.03 -5.72 -12.36
CA TYR A 35 -0.62 -4.42 -12.16
C TYR A 35 0.35 -3.24 -12.09
N GLY A 36 1.66 -3.49 -12.24
CA GLY A 36 2.66 -2.42 -12.18
C GLY A 36 2.78 -1.78 -10.79
N VAL A 37 2.44 -2.51 -9.73
CA VAL A 37 2.50 -2.05 -8.34
C VAL A 37 3.30 -3.03 -7.50
N LYS A 38 4.18 -2.48 -6.66
CA LYS A 38 4.87 -3.18 -5.57
C LYS A 38 4.49 -2.48 -4.27
N TYR A 39 4.26 -3.22 -3.20
CA TYR A 39 3.97 -2.63 -1.89
C TYR A 39 4.77 -3.31 -0.78
N SER A 40 4.90 -2.61 0.34
CA SER A 40 5.47 -3.08 1.61
C SER A 40 4.60 -2.52 2.72
N LEU A 41 4.13 -3.42 3.57
CA LEU A 41 3.33 -3.09 4.74
C LEU A 41 4.05 -3.64 5.96
N VAL A 42 4.33 -2.76 6.92
CA VAL A 42 5.01 -3.11 8.16
C VAL A 42 4.10 -2.67 9.30
N TYR A 43 3.84 -3.59 10.22
CA TYR A 43 3.18 -3.30 11.47
C TYR A 43 4.13 -3.63 12.62
N ILE A 44 4.45 -2.62 13.42
CA ILE A 44 5.36 -2.74 14.57
C ILE A 44 4.53 -2.49 15.82
N ARG A 45 4.56 -3.43 16.76
CA ARG A 45 3.94 -3.27 18.08
C ARG A 45 4.96 -3.62 19.14
N GLU A 46 5.15 -2.75 20.13
CA GLU A 46 6.17 -2.93 21.19
C GLU A 46 7.59 -3.17 20.63
N GLY A 47 7.93 -2.53 19.51
CA GLY A 47 9.22 -2.71 18.84
C GLY A 47 9.41 -4.05 18.11
N LYS A 48 8.36 -4.88 18.00
CA LYS A 48 8.38 -6.14 17.25
C LYS A 48 7.55 -6.02 15.98
N GLU A 49 8.07 -6.52 14.87
CA GLU A 49 7.29 -6.69 13.65
C GLU A 49 6.24 -7.79 13.89
N CYS A 50 4.97 -7.39 13.78
CA CYS A 50 3.84 -8.28 14.01
C CYS A 50 3.11 -8.51 12.68
N TRP A 51 2.89 -9.78 12.35
CA TRP A 51 1.98 -10.18 11.28
C TRP A 51 0.55 -10.01 11.80
N ALA A 52 -0.05 -8.83 11.65
CA ALA A 52 -1.42 -8.62 12.11
C ALA A 52 -2.41 -9.17 11.06
N THR A 53 -2.65 -10.48 11.05
CA THR A 53 -3.42 -11.17 10.00
C THR A 53 -4.84 -10.63 9.80
N THR A 54 -5.47 -10.07 10.84
CA THR A 54 -6.85 -9.54 10.77
C THR A 54 -6.87 -8.03 10.49
N MET A 55 -6.09 -7.21 11.20
CA MET A 55 -5.99 -5.77 10.94
C MET A 55 -5.32 -5.43 9.60
N LEU A 56 -4.36 -6.25 9.13
CA LEU A 56 -3.78 -6.05 7.80
C LEU A 56 -4.82 -6.22 6.69
N MET A 57 -5.81 -7.12 6.84
CA MET A 57 -6.77 -7.33 5.76
C MET A 57 -7.65 -6.11 5.53
N ASP A 58 -8.09 -5.44 6.60
CA ASP A 58 -8.91 -4.23 6.48
C ASP A 58 -8.10 -3.06 5.88
N VAL A 59 -6.90 -2.82 6.40
CA VAL A 59 -6.00 -1.77 5.91
C VAL A 59 -5.58 -2.02 4.46
N ILE A 60 -5.21 -3.25 4.10
CA ILE A 60 -4.89 -3.61 2.71
C ILE A 60 -6.11 -3.45 1.81
N THR A 61 -7.30 -3.83 2.27
CA THR A 61 -8.54 -3.70 1.48
C THR A 61 -8.86 -2.24 1.22
N ASP A 62 -8.73 -1.36 2.21
CA ASP A 62 -8.95 0.08 2.06
C ASP A 62 -7.89 0.73 1.16
N ILE A 63 -6.63 0.31 1.25
CA ILE A 63 -5.55 0.81 0.38
C ILE A 63 -5.75 0.31 -1.06
N ILE A 64 -6.12 -0.94 -1.26
CA ILE A 64 -6.43 -1.49 -2.58
C ILE A 64 -7.67 -0.80 -3.14
N ALA A 65 -8.71 -0.59 -2.35
CA ALA A 65 -9.92 0.13 -2.75
C ALA A 65 -9.59 1.59 -3.09
N ALA A 66 -8.77 2.29 -2.30
CA ALA A 66 -8.31 3.64 -2.58
C ALA A 66 -7.47 3.70 -3.85
N SER A 67 -6.57 2.75 -4.07
CA SER A 67 -5.73 2.64 -5.27
C SER A 67 -6.54 2.29 -6.54
N LEU A 68 -7.54 1.40 -6.42
CA LEU A 68 -8.48 1.05 -7.48
C LEU A 68 -9.46 2.19 -7.79
N ASN A 69 -9.92 2.93 -6.79
CA ASN A 69 -10.77 4.10 -6.98
C ASN A 69 -9.99 5.29 -7.55
N HIS A 70 -8.72 5.46 -7.18
CA HIS A 70 -7.84 6.47 -7.77
C HIS A 70 -7.53 6.14 -9.25
N THR A 71 -7.47 4.86 -9.62
CA THR A 71 -7.37 4.45 -11.03
C THR A 71 -8.71 4.56 -11.75
N ALA A 72 -9.84 4.23 -11.12
CA ALA A 72 -11.18 4.44 -11.70
C ALA A 72 -11.49 5.93 -11.95
N SER A 73 -11.04 6.82 -11.06
CA SER A 73 -11.16 8.28 -11.23
C SER A 73 -10.27 8.84 -12.34
N LEU A 74 -9.17 8.15 -12.70
CA LEU A 74 -8.30 8.53 -13.82
C LEU A 74 -8.80 7.98 -15.17
N ILE A 75 -9.67 6.96 -15.16
CA ILE A 75 -10.29 6.35 -16.36
C ILE A 75 -11.67 6.98 -16.63
N SER A 76 -12.34 7.52 -15.60
CA SER A 76 -13.56 8.33 -15.73
C SER A 76 -13.22 9.83 -15.81
N GLY A 77 -12.57 10.23 -16.89
CA GLY A 77 -12.62 11.63 -17.33
C GLY A 77 -14.07 12.03 -17.68
N PRO A 78 -14.42 13.34 -17.66
CA PRO A 78 -15.79 13.77 -17.85
C PRO A 78 -16.21 13.41 -19.28
N PHE A 79 -17.24 12.57 -19.41
CA PHE A 79 -18.07 12.54 -20.61
C PHE A 79 -19.11 13.64 -20.50
#